data_AF-A0A0M3TGZ9-F1
#
_entry.id   AF-A0A0M3TGZ9-F1
#
_cell.length_a   1.000
_cell.length_b   1.000
_cell.length_c   1.000
_cell.angle_alpha   90.00
_cell.angle_beta   90.00
_cell.angle_gamma   90.00
#
_symmetry.space_group_name_H-M   'P 1'
#
loop_
_entity.id
_entity.type
_entity.pdbx_description
1 polymer ?
#
loop_
_entity_poly.entity_id
_entity_poly.type
_entity_poly.pdbx_seq_one_letter_code
_entity_poly.pdbx_strand_id
1 'polypeptide(L)'
;QEEFLCMKALLFFSIIPVEGLKTQKYFDELRLKYIQELYHNCGMNTPLYGTQRYHQLTKLLDSLQPIVRKLHQFTLDMYVQTQGHASSIQYPEMMTEIISVQVPKILAGMAKPILFHEQ
;
A
#
# COMPACT_ATOMS: atom_id res chain seq x y z
N GLN A 1 16.43 -4.25 -9.39
CA GLN A 1 15.12 -4.21 -10.11
C GLN A 1 14.11 -5.15 -9.47
N GLU A 2 14.50 -6.39 -9.15
CA GLU A 2 13.62 -7.40 -8.54
C GLU A 2 13.09 -7.00 -7.17
N GLU A 3 13.95 -6.45 -6.28
CA GLU A 3 13.51 -5.90 -4.98
C GLU A 3 12.37 -4.89 -5.14
N PHE A 4 12.53 -3.93 -6.07
CA PHE A 4 11.53 -2.89 -6.34
C PHE A 4 10.21 -3.49 -6.85
N LEU A 5 10.26 -4.47 -7.75
CA LEU A 5 9.06 -5.13 -8.26
C LEU A 5 8.33 -5.91 -7.15
N CYS A 6 9.07 -6.62 -6.30
CA CYS A 6 8.50 -7.31 -5.13
C CYS A 6 7.87 -6.31 -4.15
N MET A 7 8.57 -5.23 -3.82
CA MET A 7 8.05 -4.16 -2.96
C MET A 7 6.78 -3.54 -3.52
N LYS A 8 6.72 -3.27 -4.84
CA LYS A 8 5.53 -2.73 -5.50
C LYS A 8 4.33 -3.69 -5.36
N ALA A 9 4.53 -4.99 -5.53
CA ALA A 9 3.49 -5.99 -5.31
C ALA A 9 3.05 -6.02 -3.83
N LEU A 10 4.00 -5.97 -2.89
CA LEU A 10 3.71 -5.95 -1.46
C LEU A 10 2.96 -4.69 -1.02
N LEU A 11 3.22 -3.53 -1.65
CA LEU A 11 2.42 -2.31 -1.45
C LEU A 11 0.98 -2.50 -1.91
N PHE A 12 0.76 -3.15 -3.05
CA PHE A 12 -0.59 -3.48 -3.52
C PHE A 12 -1.33 -4.42 -2.55
N PHE A 13 -0.59 -5.33 -1.88
CA PHE A 13 -1.12 -6.23 -0.85
C PHE A 13 -0.93 -5.71 0.58
N SER A 14 -0.85 -4.39 0.78
CA SER A 14 -0.58 -3.80 2.10
C SER A 14 -1.80 -3.21 2.80
N ILE A 15 -2.96 -3.16 2.16
CA ILE A 15 -4.20 -2.63 2.73
C ILE A 15 -5.34 -3.60 2.41
N ILE A 16 -6.10 -4.02 3.43
CA ILE A 16 -7.25 -4.91 3.27
C ILE A 16 -8.47 -4.40 4.04
N PRO A 17 -9.70 -4.81 3.68
CA PRO A 17 -10.88 -4.52 4.49
C PRO A 17 -10.72 -5.04 5.92
N VAL A 18 -11.32 -4.36 6.90
CA VAL A 18 -11.24 -4.76 8.31
C VAL A 18 -11.87 -6.13 8.53
N GLU A 19 -12.99 -6.38 7.84
CA GLU A 19 -13.72 -7.64 7.79
C GLU A 19 -12.97 -8.79 7.08
N GLY A 20 -11.85 -8.48 6.42
CA GLY A 20 -11.06 -9.43 5.64
C GLY A 20 -11.60 -9.67 4.24
N LEU A 21 -10.91 -10.52 3.49
CA LEU A 21 -11.26 -10.89 2.12
C LEU A 21 -12.07 -12.20 2.11
N LYS A 22 -12.98 -12.34 1.14
CA LYS A 22 -13.75 -13.59 0.92
C LYS A 22 -12.86 -14.82 0.82
N THR A 23 -11.68 -14.67 0.23
CA THR A 23 -10.68 -15.70 -0.01
C THR A 23 -9.38 -15.41 0.73
N GLN A 24 -9.48 -15.01 2.02
CA GLN A 24 -8.34 -14.57 2.84
C GLN A 24 -7.13 -15.52 2.79
N LYS A 25 -7.35 -16.84 2.89
CA LYS A 25 -6.28 -17.84 2.80
C LYS A 25 -5.42 -17.70 1.53
N TYR A 26 -6.05 -17.50 0.37
CA TYR A 26 -5.32 -17.34 -0.89
C TYR A 26 -4.58 -16.01 -0.97
N PHE A 27 -5.12 -14.95 -0.37
CA PHE A 27 -4.42 -13.68 -0.23
C PHE A 27 -3.17 -13.84 0.65
N ASP A 28 -3.29 -14.52 1.80
CA ASP A 28 -2.17 -14.73 2.72
C ASP A 28 -1.06 -15.56 2.06
N GLU A 29 -1.43 -16.63 1.34
CA GLU A 29 -0.49 -17.45 0.56
C GLU A 29 0.20 -16.64 -0.55
N LEU A 30 -0.54 -15.82 -1.29
CA LEU A 30 0.02 -14.98 -2.35
C LEU A 30 0.97 -13.93 -1.78
N ARG A 31 0.57 -13.23 -0.72
CA ARG A 31 1.40 -12.22 -0.06
C ARG A 31 2.67 -12.86 0.49
N LEU A 32 2.57 -14.03 1.12
CA LEU A 32 3.74 -14.76 1.65
C LEU A 32 4.76 -15.09 0.55
N LYS A 33 4.30 -15.50 -0.64
CA LYS A 33 5.20 -15.75 -1.79
C LYS A 33 6.00 -14.50 -2.15
N TYR A 34 5.36 -13.33 -2.25
CA TYR A 34 6.08 -12.09 -2.54
C TYR A 34 7.04 -11.66 -1.42
N ILE A 35 6.75 -12.01 -0.17
CA ILE A 35 7.67 -11.77 0.95
C ILE A 35 8.92 -12.65 0.83
N GLN A 36 8.72 -13.93 0.51
CA GLN A 36 9.81 -14.89 0.30
C GLN A 36 10.68 -14.48 -0.89
N GLU A 37 10.07 -14.04 -2.00
CA GLU A 37 10.77 -13.48 -3.15
C GLU A 37 11.58 -12.24 -2.76
N LEU A 38 11.01 -11.30 -1.99
CA LEU A 38 11.75 -10.13 -1.51
C LEU A 38 12.96 -10.56 -0.67
N TYR A 39 12.78 -11.50 0.26
CA TYR A 39 13.86 -12.00 1.11
C TYR A 39 14.97 -12.68 0.29
N HIS A 40 14.60 -13.51 -0.68
CA HIS A 40 15.55 -14.17 -1.59
C HIS A 40 16.38 -13.13 -2.36
N ASN A 41 15.72 -12.13 -2.95
CA ASN A 41 16.37 -11.06 -3.71
C ASN A 41 17.29 -10.17 -2.86
N CYS A 42 17.04 -10.04 -1.55
CA CYS A 42 17.95 -9.32 -0.65
C CYS A 42 19.26 -10.10 -0.38
N GLY A 43 19.20 -11.44 -0.37
CA GLY A 43 20.25 -12.32 0.14
C GLY A 43 21.19 -12.92 -0.91
N MET A 44 21.07 -12.56 -2.19
CA MET A 44 21.79 -13.20 -3.30
C MET A 44 23.31 -13.22 -3.18
N ASN A 45 23.92 -12.31 -2.41
CA ASN A 45 25.37 -12.16 -2.34
C ASN A 45 25.99 -12.53 -0.98
N THR A 46 25.29 -12.34 0.15
CA THR A 46 25.77 -12.69 1.51
C THR A 46 24.62 -12.71 2.54
N PRO A 47 24.51 -13.74 3.42
CA PRO A 47 23.36 -13.89 4.33
C PRO A 47 23.17 -12.76 5.36
N LEU A 48 24.26 -12.26 5.95
CA LEU A 48 24.22 -11.18 6.96
C LEU A 48 23.72 -9.87 6.36
N TYR A 49 24.26 -9.49 5.20
CA TYR A 49 23.83 -8.29 4.47
C TYR A 49 22.40 -8.43 3.96
N GLY A 50 21.99 -9.63 3.51
CA GLY A 50 20.63 -9.89 3.06
C GLY A 50 19.58 -9.67 4.14
N THR A 51 19.85 -10.11 5.37
CA THR A 51 18.93 -9.90 6.51
C THR A 51 18.79 -8.41 6.84
N GLN A 52 19.90 -7.66 6.88
CA GLN A 52 19.88 -6.22 7.12
C GLN A 52 19.13 -5.47 6.01
N ARG A 53 19.40 -5.82 4.74
CA ARG A 53 18.75 -5.24 3.57
C ARG A 53 17.24 -5.48 3.60
N TYR A 54 16.81 -6.71 3.88
CA TYR A 54 15.40 -7.08 4.02
C TYR A 54 14.71 -6.27 5.12
N HIS A 55 15.36 -6.12 6.29
CA HIS A 55 14.82 -5.31 7.38
C HIS A 55 14.65 -3.83 6.99
N GLN A 56 15.65 -3.24 6.30
CA GLN A 56 15.55 -1.87 5.81
C GLN A 56 14.39 -1.69 4.81
N LEU A 57 14.19 -2.65 3.91
CA LEU A 57 13.12 -2.59 2.91
C LEU A 57 11.73 -2.74 3.53
N THR A 58 11.58 -3.65 4.48
CA THR A 58 10.30 -3.84 5.19
C THR A 58 9.98 -2.64 6.09
N LYS A 59 10.98 -2.02 6.74
CA LYS A 59 10.83 -0.72 7.43
C LYS A 59 10.37 0.39 6.49
N LEU A 60 10.94 0.44 5.28
CA LEU A 60 10.53 1.41 4.26
C LEU A 60 9.06 1.18 3.85
N LEU A 61 8.63 -0.07 3.60
CA LEU A 61 7.24 -0.40 3.29
C LEU A 61 6.27 0.05 4.40
N ASP A 62 6.62 -0.16 5.67
CA ASP A 62 5.80 0.29 6.80
C ASP A 62 5.73 1.82 6.89
N SER A 63 6.86 2.52 6.66
CA SER A 63 6.93 3.98 6.70
C SER A 63 6.08 4.69 5.62
N LEU A 64 5.74 3.98 4.53
CA LEU A 64 4.90 4.52 3.46
C LEU A 64 3.43 4.59 3.87
N GLN A 65 2.97 3.76 4.80
CA GLN A 65 1.56 3.72 5.23
C GLN A 65 1.03 5.09 5.71
N PRO A 66 1.69 5.79 6.66
CA PRO A 66 1.23 7.12 7.07
C PRO A 66 1.32 8.17 5.95
N ILE A 67 2.28 8.04 5.03
CA ILE A 67 2.43 8.96 3.88
C ILE A 67 1.27 8.77 2.90
N VAL A 68 0.97 7.52 2.51
CA VAL A 68 -0.15 7.17 1.63
C VAL A 68 -1.47 7.63 2.23
N ARG A 69 -1.67 7.48 3.55
CA ARG A 69 -2.88 7.98 4.23
C ARG A 69 -3.02 9.51 4.11
N LYS A 70 -1.93 10.26 4.27
CA LYS A 70 -1.95 11.73 4.07
C LYS A 70 -2.23 12.10 2.62
N LEU A 71 -1.70 11.34 1.65
CA LEU A 71 -1.98 11.55 0.24
C LEU A 71 -3.47 11.28 -0.08
N HIS A 72 -4.05 10.20 0.46
CA HIS A 72 -5.49 9.94 0.33
C HIS A 72 -6.34 11.08 0.89
N GLN A 73 -6.00 11.61 2.07
CA GLN A 73 -6.70 12.76 2.65
C GLN A 73 -6.61 13.97 1.72
N PHE A 74 -5.40 14.33 1.30
CA PHE A 74 -5.18 15.43 0.36
C PHE A 74 -5.98 15.27 -0.94
N THR A 75 -5.98 14.06 -1.52
CA THR A 75 -6.73 13.77 -2.75
C THR A 75 -8.24 13.94 -2.55
N LEU A 76 -8.79 13.50 -1.42
CA LEU A 76 -10.21 13.68 -1.12
C LEU A 76 -10.57 15.16 -0.90
N ASP A 77 -9.76 15.88 -0.14
CA ASP A 77 -9.98 17.30 0.14
C ASP A 77 -9.98 18.12 -1.15
N MET A 78 -9.01 17.86 -2.04
CA MET A 78 -8.94 18.49 -3.35
C MET A 78 -10.16 18.13 -4.21
N TYR A 79 -10.55 16.85 -4.25
CA TYR A 79 -11.73 16.41 -5.01
C TYR A 79 -13.01 17.12 -4.56
N VAL A 80 -13.23 17.29 -3.25
CA VAL A 80 -14.41 18.02 -2.73
C VAL A 80 -14.36 19.50 -3.12
N GLN A 81 -13.19 20.13 -3.05
CA GLN A 81 -13.03 21.53 -3.46
C GLN A 81 -13.32 21.75 -4.94
N THR A 82 -12.90 20.82 -5.82
CA THR A 82 -13.10 20.94 -7.27
C THR A 82 -14.55 20.75 -7.71
N GLN A 83 -15.39 20.06 -6.93
CA GLN A 83 -16.83 19.94 -7.20
C GLN A 83 -17.61 21.23 -6.87
N GLY A 84 -17.12 22.03 -5.92
CA GLY A 84 -17.81 23.24 -5.43
C GLY A 84 -17.44 24.54 -6.13
N HIS A 85 -16.35 24.56 -6.91
CA HIS A 85 -15.82 25.76 -7.56
C HIS A 85 -15.26 25.42 -8.96
N ALA A 86 -15.20 26.40 -9.86
CA ALA A 86 -14.49 26.28 -11.13
C ALA A 86 -12.97 26.18 -10.90
N SER A 87 -12.52 25.01 -10.45
CA SER A 87 -11.10 24.70 -10.29
C SER A 87 -10.50 24.27 -11.63
N SER A 88 -9.23 24.58 -11.86
CA SER A 88 -8.50 24.14 -13.06
C SER A 88 -8.12 22.66 -13.03
N ILE A 89 -8.31 21.97 -11.90
CA ILE A 89 -7.90 20.59 -11.70
C ILE A 89 -9.06 19.68 -12.10
N GLN A 90 -8.81 18.86 -13.12
CA GLN A 90 -9.75 17.83 -13.56
C GLN A 90 -9.18 16.44 -13.28
N TYR A 91 -10.00 15.59 -12.65
CA TYR A 91 -9.68 14.19 -12.46
C TYR A 91 -10.23 13.37 -13.63
N PRO A 92 -9.44 12.43 -14.19
CA PRO A 92 -9.97 11.43 -15.10
C PRO A 92 -11.14 10.66 -14.47
N GLU A 93 -12.07 10.16 -15.29
CA GLU A 93 -13.26 9.43 -14.82
C GLU A 93 -12.92 8.30 -13.84
N MET A 94 -11.95 7.45 -14.21
CA MET A 94 -11.48 6.35 -13.36
C MET A 94 -11.03 6.84 -11.97
N MET A 95 -10.28 7.95 -11.91
CA MET A 95 -9.82 8.51 -10.64
C MET A 95 -10.99 9.08 -9.84
N THR A 96 -11.97 9.71 -10.50
CA THR A 96 -13.17 10.21 -9.84
C THR A 96 -13.96 9.09 -9.16
N GLU A 97 -14.13 7.95 -9.82
CA GLU A 97 -14.80 6.78 -9.24
C GLU A 97 -14.02 6.22 -8.04
N ILE A 98 -12.71 6.06 -8.17
CA ILE A 98 -11.86 5.55 -7.08
C ILE A 98 -11.90 6.50 -5.87
N ILE A 99 -11.75 7.81 -6.11
CA ILE A 99 -11.72 8.82 -5.04
C ILE A 99 -13.09 8.90 -4.35
N SER A 100 -14.19 8.94 -5.09
CA SER A 100 -15.53 9.07 -4.50
C SER A 100 -15.96 7.84 -3.70
N VAL A 101 -15.48 6.64 -4.05
CA VAL A 101 -15.93 5.38 -3.42
C VAL A 101 -14.93 4.82 -2.41
N GLN A 102 -13.64 4.73 -2.76
CA GLN A 102 -12.67 3.96 -2.00
C GLN A 102 -11.94 4.80 -0.95
N VAL A 103 -11.54 6.02 -1.31
CA VAL A 103 -10.76 6.89 -0.42
C VAL A 103 -11.50 7.20 0.90
N PRO A 104 -12.81 7.57 0.89
CA PRO A 104 -13.58 7.76 2.13
C PRO A 104 -13.60 6.52 3.02
N LYS A 105 -13.75 5.32 2.45
CA LYS A 105 -13.77 4.06 3.22
C LYS A 105 -12.44 3.81 3.91
N ILE A 106 -11.33 4.06 3.22
CA ILE A 106 -9.97 3.94 3.78
C ILE A 106 -9.81 4.94 4.94
N LEU A 107 -10.21 6.20 4.75
CA LEU A 107 -10.06 7.25 5.76
C LEU A 107 -10.97 7.04 6.98
N ALA A 108 -12.16 6.47 6.77
CA ALA A 108 -13.10 6.07 7.81
C ALA A 108 -12.68 4.82 8.59
N GLY A 109 -11.53 4.20 8.26
CA GLY A 109 -11.02 3.03 8.96
C GLY A 109 -11.69 1.71 8.58
N MET A 110 -12.42 1.66 7.44
CA MET A 110 -12.96 0.40 6.90
C MET A 110 -11.89 -0.47 6.24
N ALA A 111 -10.68 0.07 6.06
CA ALA A 111 -9.53 -0.67 5.58
C ALA A 111 -8.37 -0.53 6.58
N LYS A 112 -7.63 -1.62 6.81
CA LYS A 112 -6.49 -1.68 7.72
C LYS A 112 -5.19 -1.94 6.94
N PRO A 113 -4.09 -1.26 7.31
CA PRO A 113 -2.78 -1.58 6.78
C PRO A 113 -2.27 -2.91 7.36
N ILE A 114 -1.47 -3.63 6.59
CA ILE A 114 -0.73 -4.82 7.03
C ILE A 114 0.74 -4.42 7.15
N LEU A 115 1.21 -4.29 8.39
CA LEU A 115 2.59 -3.93 8.70
C LEU A 115 3.49 -5.16 8.80
N PHE A 116 4.78 -4.96 8.53
CA PHE A 116 5.81 -5.97 8.77
C PHE A 116 6.28 -5.97 10.22
N HIS A 117 6.33 -4.80 10.85
CA HIS A 117 6.78 -4.63 12.23
C HIS A 117 5.65 -4.10 13.10
N GLU A 118 5.52 -4.66 14.29
CA GLU A 118 4.70 -4.05 15.34
C GLU A 118 5.26 -2.65 15.67
N GLN A 119 4.35 -1.71 15.96
CA GLN A 119 4.69 -0.34 16.34
C GLN A 119 5.15 -0.25 17.80
#